data_AF-A0A397EAV2-F1
#
_entry.id   AF-A0A397EAV2-F1
#
_cell.length_a   1.000
_cell.length_b   1.000
_cell.length_c   1.000
_cell.angle_alpha   90.00
_cell.angle_beta   90.00
_cell.angle_gamma   90.00
#
_symmetry.space_group_name_H-M   'P 1'
#
loop_
_entity.id
_entity.type
_entity.pdbx_description
1 polymer ?
#
loop_
_entity_poly.entity_id
_entity_poly.type
_entity_poly.pdbx_seq_one_letter_code
_entity_poly.pdbx_strand_id
1 'polypeptide(L)'
;MPTDAQDGAFLALWHAVNWCRDLLNCFSSDAALASKVLTRLENAVEFEAILYDAIANCPTSVWLPPGSDMSTNQLKKPSFKPPQLKKAKAAAVAPIGPRLHVIRASFTRVHPQVIGILPTSKDSIDPPSLLFLVDQFLSMLRTSLAKSWTITPATQLKAPRSKLVHSGVYAPGFAVFDEHLKFHLLNVANNVRWVLHAPQLPRHSTLYALVTKYFECIVVIAKAQSLFEQQKQQLMQLVALQQLILPALTAMSDALVHMQSTLTCLDITLAGRVLTALVALERLKIRWNDLHVKALLFSAPRDPAPPVAALALSYLRRDWAHDEPSTDPSKVKSADLATFLDAYFEFSPHPLDSVQDVACCGVVNLLETFSSSTANEFYPTLS
;
A
#
# COMPACT_ATOMS: atom_id res chain seq x y z
N MET A 1 -13.63 -30.45 -22.18
CA MET A 1 -14.02 -31.47 -21.18
C MET A 1 -13.36 -31.22 -19.82
N PRO A 2 -12.05 -30.89 -19.65
CA PRO A 2 -11.53 -30.47 -18.33
C PRO A 2 -11.84 -29.02 -17.93
N THR A 3 -12.25 -28.16 -18.87
CA THR A 3 -12.57 -26.74 -18.66
C THR A 3 -13.80 -26.50 -17.78
N ASP A 4 -14.83 -27.34 -17.90
CA ASP A 4 -16.15 -27.01 -17.34
C ASP A 4 -16.20 -27.28 -15.82
N ALA A 5 -15.53 -28.33 -15.36
CA ALA A 5 -15.40 -28.63 -13.92
C ALA A 5 -14.48 -27.62 -13.22
N GLN A 6 -13.41 -27.19 -13.91
CA GLN A 6 -12.48 -26.19 -13.43
C GLN A 6 -13.14 -24.81 -13.30
N ASP A 7 -13.85 -24.37 -14.34
CA ASP A 7 -14.60 -23.11 -14.32
C ASP A 7 -15.71 -23.14 -13.27
N GLY A 8 -16.33 -24.31 -13.05
CA GLY A 8 -17.26 -24.55 -11.95
C GLY A 8 -16.62 -24.36 -10.56
N ALA A 9 -15.39 -24.85 -10.36
CA ALA A 9 -14.65 -24.66 -9.11
C ALA A 9 -14.27 -23.19 -8.88
N PHE A 10 -13.81 -22.48 -9.91
CA PHE A 10 -13.54 -21.03 -9.82
C PHE A 10 -14.78 -20.23 -9.48
N LEU A 11 -15.91 -20.55 -10.11
CA LEU A 11 -17.19 -19.92 -9.83
C LEU A 11 -17.66 -20.18 -8.40
N ALA A 12 -17.52 -21.41 -7.90
CA ALA A 12 -17.88 -21.76 -6.53
C ALA A 12 -17.03 -21.01 -5.49
N LEU A 13 -15.71 -20.96 -5.68
CA LEU A 13 -14.79 -20.21 -4.83
C LEU A 13 -15.10 -18.71 -4.85
N TRP A 14 -15.37 -18.14 -6.03
CA TRP A 14 -15.74 -16.74 -6.15
C TRP A 14 -17.04 -16.41 -5.39
N HIS A 15 -18.06 -17.27 -5.50
CA HIS A 15 -19.29 -17.13 -4.72
C HIS A 15 -19.04 -17.28 -3.21
N ALA A 16 -18.16 -18.21 -2.79
CA ALA A 16 -17.82 -18.40 -1.39
C ALA A 16 -17.12 -17.17 -0.78
N VAL A 17 -16.19 -16.55 -1.51
CA VAL A 17 -15.52 -15.30 -1.09
C VAL A 17 -16.56 -14.19 -0.91
N ASN A 18 -17.42 -13.97 -1.91
CA ASN A 18 -18.44 -12.92 -1.86
C ASN A 18 -19.45 -13.15 -0.74
N TRP A 19 -19.88 -14.40 -0.54
CA TRP A 19 -20.77 -14.76 0.54
C TRP A 19 -20.14 -14.45 1.91
N CYS A 20 -18.87 -14.81 2.12
CA CYS A 20 -18.19 -14.50 3.38
C CYS A 20 -18.04 -12.99 3.58
N ARG A 21 -17.71 -12.22 2.54
CA ARG A 21 -17.65 -10.75 2.61
C ARG A 21 -19.01 -10.10 2.89
N ASP A 22 -20.09 -10.62 2.33
CA ASP A 22 -21.46 -10.17 2.65
C ASP A 22 -21.80 -10.45 4.12
N LEU A 23 -21.43 -11.62 4.64
CA LEU A 23 -21.63 -11.94 6.06
C LEU A 23 -20.84 -10.97 6.96
N LEU A 24 -19.61 -10.62 6.61
CA LEU A 24 -18.84 -9.59 7.33
C LEU A 24 -19.60 -8.25 7.33
N ASN A 25 -20.09 -7.82 6.17
CA ASN A 25 -20.83 -6.56 6.02
C ASN A 25 -22.18 -6.53 6.77
N CYS A 26 -22.73 -7.68 7.13
CA CYS A 26 -24.01 -7.77 7.85
C CYS A 26 -23.80 -7.84 9.37
N PHE A 27 -22.75 -8.55 9.82
CA PHE A 27 -22.64 -8.98 11.21
C PHE A 27 -21.43 -8.40 11.96
N SER A 28 -20.56 -7.60 11.33
CA SER A 28 -19.33 -7.08 11.97
C SER A 28 -19.58 -6.24 13.22
N SER A 29 -20.76 -5.62 13.33
CA SER A 29 -21.13 -4.75 14.46
C SER A 29 -21.81 -5.50 15.60
N ASP A 30 -22.11 -6.79 15.43
CA ASP A 30 -22.77 -7.61 16.45
C ASP A 30 -21.72 -8.28 17.35
N ALA A 31 -21.56 -7.75 18.57
CA ALA A 31 -20.64 -8.28 19.56
C ALA A 31 -20.90 -9.74 19.94
N ALA A 32 -22.15 -10.21 19.88
CA ALA A 32 -22.49 -11.60 20.19
C ALA A 32 -22.01 -12.59 19.10
N LEU A 33 -21.76 -12.09 17.89
CA LEU A 33 -21.30 -12.87 16.75
C LEU A 33 -19.81 -12.68 16.45
N ALA A 34 -19.07 -11.92 17.26
CA ALA A 34 -17.69 -11.53 17.01
C ALA A 34 -16.77 -12.72 16.64
N SER A 35 -16.86 -13.84 17.38
CA SER A 35 -16.05 -15.03 17.09
C SER A 35 -16.41 -15.67 15.75
N LYS A 36 -17.70 -15.73 15.41
CA LYS A 36 -18.18 -16.26 14.12
C LYS A 36 -17.78 -15.34 12.97
N VAL A 37 -17.85 -14.03 13.18
CA VAL A 37 -17.41 -13.02 12.22
C VAL A 37 -15.92 -13.18 11.92
N LEU A 38 -15.09 -13.40 12.95
CA LEU A 38 -13.66 -13.66 12.78
C LEU A 38 -13.41 -14.94 11.95
N THR A 39 -14.10 -16.05 12.23
CA THR A 39 -14.00 -17.26 11.40
C THR A 39 -14.45 -17.01 9.94
N ARG A 40 -15.43 -16.12 9.71
CA ARG A 40 -15.83 -15.76 8.33
C ARG A 40 -14.80 -14.88 7.63
N LEU A 41 -14.05 -14.07 8.38
CA LEU A 41 -12.93 -13.31 7.86
C LEU A 41 -11.80 -14.25 7.41
N GLU A 42 -11.41 -15.19 8.27
CA GLU A 42 -10.43 -16.24 7.96
C GLU A 42 -10.82 -17.01 6.69
N ASN A 43 -12.07 -17.48 6.63
CA ASN A 43 -12.60 -18.18 5.45
C ASN A 43 -12.54 -17.31 4.18
N ALA A 44 -12.88 -16.02 4.27
CA ALA A 44 -12.84 -15.13 3.11
C ALA A 44 -11.42 -15.00 2.54
N VAL A 45 -10.43 -14.87 3.42
CA VAL A 45 -9.01 -14.74 3.06
C VAL A 45 -8.47 -16.05 2.49
N GLU A 46 -8.80 -17.18 3.12
CA GLU A 46 -8.38 -18.51 2.65
C GLU A 46 -8.97 -18.83 1.27
N PHE A 47 -10.27 -18.63 1.07
CA PHE A 47 -10.91 -18.87 -0.23
C PHE A 47 -10.38 -17.94 -1.32
N GLU A 48 -10.06 -16.68 -0.98
CA GLU A 48 -9.44 -15.74 -1.92
C GLU A 48 -8.02 -16.21 -2.32
N ALA A 49 -7.22 -16.69 -1.37
CA ALA A 49 -5.90 -17.26 -1.65
C ALA A 49 -5.99 -18.51 -2.55
N ILE A 50 -6.87 -19.46 -2.20
CA ILE A 50 -7.08 -20.68 -3.00
C ILE A 50 -7.52 -20.34 -4.43
N LEU A 51 -8.41 -19.35 -4.59
CA LEU A 51 -8.85 -18.93 -5.92
C LEU A 51 -7.70 -18.34 -6.74
N TYR A 52 -6.88 -17.47 -6.15
CA TYR A 52 -5.74 -16.89 -6.84
C TYR A 52 -4.69 -17.92 -7.22
N ASP A 53 -4.35 -18.84 -6.31
CA ASP A 53 -3.41 -19.91 -6.58
C ASP A 53 -3.91 -20.84 -7.68
N ALA A 54 -5.20 -21.22 -7.64
CA ALA A 54 -5.78 -22.08 -8.64
C ALA A 54 -5.80 -21.42 -10.03
N ILE A 55 -6.03 -20.10 -10.10
CA ILE A 55 -6.00 -19.33 -11.36
C ILE A 55 -4.56 -19.12 -11.85
N ALA A 56 -3.60 -18.90 -10.96
CA ALA A 56 -2.19 -18.74 -11.31
C ALA A 56 -1.61 -20.05 -11.88
N ASN A 57 -1.99 -21.19 -11.29
CA ASN A 57 -1.62 -22.53 -11.75
C ASN A 57 -2.35 -22.96 -13.03
N CYS A 58 -3.31 -22.16 -13.51
CA CYS A 58 -4.06 -22.40 -14.73
C CYS A 58 -3.93 -21.23 -15.71
N PRO A 59 -2.73 -20.99 -16.26
CA PRO A 59 -2.45 -19.81 -17.08
C PRO A 59 -3.33 -19.75 -18.33
N THR A 60 -3.70 -20.89 -18.92
CA THR A 60 -4.50 -21.01 -20.14
C THR A 60 -6.01 -20.76 -19.95
N SER A 61 -6.52 -20.73 -18.72
CA SER A 61 -7.95 -20.48 -18.47
C SER A 61 -8.31 -19.04 -18.83
N VAL A 62 -9.44 -18.83 -19.50
CA VAL A 62 -9.97 -17.48 -19.81
C VAL A 62 -11.07 -17.09 -18.82
N TRP A 63 -11.23 -17.86 -17.73
CA TRP A 63 -12.31 -17.67 -16.79
C TRP A 63 -12.30 -16.27 -16.18
N LEU A 64 -13.48 -15.67 -16.16
CA LEU A 64 -13.77 -14.39 -15.55
C LEU A 64 -15.09 -14.50 -14.77
N PRO A 65 -15.22 -13.84 -13.61
CA PRO A 65 -16.45 -13.84 -12.84
C PRO A 65 -17.65 -13.32 -13.64
N PRO A 66 -18.88 -13.78 -13.34
CA PRO A 66 -20.08 -13.30 -14.00
C PRO A 66 -20.21 -11.78 -13.95
N GLY A 67 -20.49 -11.17 -15.11
CA GLY A 67 -20.68 -9.73 -15.25
C GLY A 67 -19.39 -8.91 -15.30
N SER A 68 -18.21 -9.52 -15.15
CA SER A 68 -16.94 -8.82 -15.31
C SER A 68 -16.52 -8.74 -16.78
N ASP A 69 -16.36 -7.51 -17.28
CA ASP A 69 -15.91 -7.27 -18.64
C ASP A 69 -14.46 -6.79 -18.63
N MET A 70 -13.58 -7.56 -19.26
CA MET A 70 -12.27 -7.06 -19.66
C MET A 70 -12.44 -6.13 -20.86
N SER A 71 -12.66 -4.83 -20.60
CA SER A 71 -12.68 -3.83 -21.67
C SER A 71 -11.40 -3.96 -22.51
N THR A 72 -11.55 -4.12 -23.82
CA THR A 72 -10.48 -4.30 -24.83
C THR A 72 -9.42 -3.20 -24.87
N ASN A 73 -9.52 -2.18 -24.02
CA ASN A 73 -8.58 -1.06 -23.90
C ASN A 73 -7.31 -1.38 -23.09
N GLN A 74 -7.23 -2.53 -22.40
CA GLN A 74 -5.97 -3.00 -21.79
C GLN A 74 -5.11 -3.87 -22.73
N LEU A 75 -5.64 -4.26 -23.90
CA LEU A 75 -4.83 -4.77 -25.01
C LEU A 75 -4.30 -3.57 -25.79
N LYS A 76 -3.13 -3.03 -25.39
CA LYS A 76 -2.37 -2.14 -26.29
C LYS A 76 -2.12 -2.91 -27.59
N LYS A 77 -2.85 -2.56 -28.65
CA LYS A 77 -2.56 -3.02 -30.01
C LYS A 77 -1.12 -2.62 -30.36
N PRO A 78 -0.23 -3.52 -30.78
CA PRO A 78 0.91 -3.09 -31.56
C PRO A 78 0.39 -2.48 -32.87
N SER A 79 1.01 -1.38 -33.24
CA SER A 79 0.77 -0.58 -34.44
C SER A 79 0.64 -1.44 -35.72
N PHE A 80 -0.40 -1.10 -36.49
CA PHE A 80 -0.63 -1.27 -37.93
C PHE A 80 0.14 -2.36 -38.72
N LYS A 81 -0.62 -3.34 -39.29
CA LYS A 81 -0.33 -3.96 -40.60
C LYS A 81 -1.63 -4.22 -41.38
N PRO A 82 -1.64 -4.17 -42.73
CA PRO A 82 -2.83 -4.18 -43.59
C PRO A 82 -3.47 -5.58 -43.74
N PRO A 83 -4.65 -5.70 -44.39
CA PRO A 83 -5.62 -6.74 -44.09
C PRO A 83 -5.28 -8.09 -44.74
N GLN A 84 -5.28 -9.16 -43.94
CA GLN A 84 -5.37 -10.53 -44.42
C GLN A 84 -6.52 -11.29 -43.77
N LEU A 85 -7.03 -12.25 -44.55
CA LEU A 85 -8.33 -12.88 -44.49
C LEU A 85 -8.75 -13.42 -43.11
N LYS A 86 -10.06 -13.35 -42.89
CA LYS A 86 -10.81 -13.91 -41.76
C LYS A 86 -10.44 -15.39 -41.51
N LYS A 87 -9.65 -15.63 -40.46
CA LYS A 87 -9.72 -16.83 -39.63
C LYS A 87 -10.19 -16.41 -38.24
N ALA A 88 -11.13 -17.16 -37.67
CA ALA A 88 -11.65 -16.90 -36.33
C ALA A 88 -10.49 -16.77 -35.33
N LYS A 89 -10.34 -15.59 -34.74
CA LYS A 89 -9.33 -15.32 -33.72
C LYS A 89 -9.70 -16.12 -32.48
N ALA A 90 -8.86 -17.06 -32.08
CA ALA A 90 -8.84 -17.56 -30.71
C ALA A 90 -8.71 -16.35 -29.77
N ALA A 91 -9.57 -16.28 -28.75
CA ALA A 91 -9.52 -15.21 -27.76
C ALA A 91 -8.12 -15.23 -27.11
N ALA A 92 -7.39 -14.13 -27.22
CA ALA A 92 -6.08 -14.02 -26.60
C ALA A 92 -6.25 -14.09 -25.08
N VAL A 93 -5.61 -15.05 -24.43
CA VAL A 93 -5.59 -15.17 -22.98
C VAL A 93 -4.89 -13.92 -22.42
N ALA A 94 -5.60 -13.14 -21.59
CA ALA A 94 -5.00 -11.98 -20.95
C ALA A 94 -3.85 -12.43 -20.02
N PRO A 95 -2.78 -11.63 -19.86
CA PRO A 95 -1.77 -11.91 -18.85
C PRO A 95 -2.41 -12.09 -17.46
N ILE A 96 -1.86 -12.97 -16.64
CA ILE A 96 -2.44 -13.37 -15.34
C ILE A 96 -2.70 -12.16 -14.44
N GLY A 97 -1.80 -11.17 -14.42
CA GLY A 97 -1.92 -9.97 -13.59
C GLY A 97 -3.21 -9.17 -13.83
N PRO A 98 -3.46 -8.68 -15.07
CA PRO A 98 -4.73 -8.04 -15.44
C PRO A 98 -5.97 -8.90 -15.12
N ARG A 99 -5.90 -10.22 -15.33
CA ARG A 99 -7.02 -11.14 -15.02
C ARG A 99 -7.33 -11.16 -13.52
N LEU A 100 -6.30 -11.34 -12.68
CA LEU A 100 -6.43 -11.31 -11.22
C LEU A 100 -6.95 -9.95 -10.74
N HIS A 101 -6.56 -8.85 -11.38
CA HIS A 101 -7.07 -7.52 -11.05
C HIS A 101 -8.60 -7.41 -11.27
N VAL A 102 -9.11 -7.92 -12.40
CA VAL A 102 -10.55 -7.92 -12.68
C VAL A 102 -11.32 -8.82 -11.71
N ILE A 103 -10.78 -10.01 -11.41
CA ILE A 103 -11.37 -10.91 -10.42
C ILE A 103 -11.45 -10.22 -9.06
N ARG A 104 -10.36 -9.60 -8.61
CA ARG A 104 -10.32 -8.86 -7.35
C ARG A 104 -11.32 -7.70 -7.31
N ALA A 105 -11.48 -6.98 -8.42
CA ALA A 105 -12.43 -5.88 -8.55
C ALA A 105 -13.90 -6.35 -8.56
N SER A 106 -14.15 -7.62 -8.89
CA SER A 106 -15.50 -8.20 -8.91
C SER A 106 -16.02 -8.62 -7.53
N PHE A 107 -15.15 -8.70 -6.51
CA PHE A 107 -15.58 -9.10 -5.19
C PHE A 107 -16.46 -8.05 -4.51
N THR A 108 -17.36 -8.50 -3.65
CA THR A 108 -18.15 -7.65 -2.74
C THR A 108 -17.20 -6.71 -1.99
N ARG A 109 -17.54 -5.42 -2.00
CA ARG A 109 -16.80 -4.40 -1.26
C ARG A 109 -17.08 -4.54 0.24
N VAL A 110 -16.01 -4.50 1.01
CA VAL A 110 -16.08 -4.51 2.47
C VAL A 110 -16.52 -3.13 2.98
N HIS A 111 -17.43 -3.11 3.93
CA HIS A 111 -17.97 -1.89 4.53
C HIS A 111 -17.00 -1.31 5.58
N PRO A 112 -16.98 0.02 5.80
CA PRO A 112 -16.14 0.66 6.81
C PRO A 112 -16.28 0.06 8.22
N GLN A 113 -17.49 -0.37 8.62
CA GLN A 113 -17.74 -0.99 9.93
C GLN A 113 -16.97 -2.30 10.15
N VAL A 114 -16.62 -3.02 9.07
CA VAL A 114 -15.85 -4.28 9.15
C VAL A 114 -14.45 -4.05 9.70
N ILE A 115 -13.90 -2.83 9.58
CA ILE A 115 -12.62 -2.47 10.19
C ILE A 115 -12.69 -2.52 11.72
N GLY A 116 -13.89 -2.41 12.31
CA GLY A 116 -14.13 -2.64 13.73
C GLY A 116 -13.78 -4.04 14.23
N ILE A 117 -13.57 -5.01 13.34
CA ILE A 117 -13.06 -6.35 13.69
C ILE A 117 -11.60 -6.28 14.17
N LEU A 118 -10.83 -5.24 13.77
CA LEU A 118 -9.44 -5.09 14.19
C LEU A 118 -9.34 -5.16 15.70
N PRO A 119 -8.59 -6.14 16.23
CA PRO A 119 -8.59 -6.37 17.65
C PRO A 119 -7.81 -5.30 18.39
N THR A 120 -8.11 -5.16 19.68
CA THR A 120 -7.37 -4.29 20.58
C THR A 120 -6.13 -4.97 21.15
N SER A 121 -6.01 -6.30 21.03
CA SER A 121 -4.87 -7.12 21.46
C SER A 121 -4.28 -7.95 20.32
N LYS A 122 -3.00 -8.32 20.45
CA LYS A 122 -2.17 -8.92 19.40
C LYS A 122 -2.58 -10.35 18.99
N ASP A 123 -3.09 -11.15 19.92
CA ASP A 123 -3.17 -12.61 19.75
C ASP A 123 -4.52 -13.12 19.21
N SER A 124 -5.40 -12.22 18.75
CA SER A 124 -6.77 -12.60 18.39
C SER A 124 -7.05 -12.61 16.88
N ILE A 125 -6.05 -12.41 16.03
CA ILE A 125 -6.24 -12.47 14.57
C ILE A 125 -5.01 -13.05 13.88
N ASP A 126 -5.20 -13.92 12.90
CA ASP A 126 -4.12 -14.46 12.10
C ASP A 126 -3.52 -13.39 11.16
N PRO A 127 -2.22 -13.50 10.80
CA PRO A 127 -1.57 -12.48 9.98
C PRO A 127 -2.23 -12.24 8.61
N PRO A 128 -2.70 -13.27 7.86
CA PRO A 128 -3.45 -13.06 6.61
C PRO A 128 -4.72 -12.22 6.78
N SER A 129 -5.55 -12.51 7.78
CA SER A 129 -6.74 -11.73 8.10
C SER A 129 -6.43 -10.30 8.53
N LEU A 130 -5.36 -10.11 9.32
CA LEU A 130 -4.90 -8.78 9.69
C LEU A 130 -4.44 -7.97 8.46
N LEU A 131 -3.66 -8.59 7.57
CA LEU A 131 -3.24 -7.96 6.32
C LEU A 131 -4.45 -7.58 5.45
N PHE A 132 -5.45 -8.45 5.36
CA PHE A 132 -6.69 -8.16 4.63
C PHE A 132 -7.38 -6.91 5.19
N LEU A 133 -7.60 -6.83 6.51
CA LEU A 133 -8.25 -5.67 7.12
C LEU A 133 -7.45 -4.38 6.91
N VAL A 134 -6.12 -4.41 7.07
CA VAL A 134 -5.27 -3.23 6.85
C VAL A 134 -5.24 -2.81 5.37
N ASP A 135 -5.28 -3.76 4.42
CA ASP A 135 -5.36 -3.43 3.00
C ASP A 135 -6.73 -2.83 2.62
N GLN A 136 -7.84 -3.34 3.20
CA GLN A 136 -9.16 -2.73 3.05
C GLN A 136 -9.20 -1.33 3.66
N PHE A 137 -8.64 -1.16 4.86
CA PHE A 137 -8.52 0.14 5.54
C PHE A 137 -7.76 1.15 4.68
N LEU A 138 -6.60 0.77 4.15
CA LEU A 138 -5.80 1.60 3.25
C LEU A 138 -6.55 1.95 1.96
N SER A 139 -7.24 0.98 1.36
CA SER A 139 -8.06 1.22 0.17
C SER A 139 -9.16 2.26 0.46
N MET A 140 -9.84 2.13 1.60
CA MET A 140 -10.85 3.10 2.02
C MET A 140 -10.25 4.47 2.29
N LEU A 141 -9.10 4.57 2.96
CA LEU A 141 -8.37 5.84 3.14
C LEU A 141 -8.04 6.52 1.81
N ARG A 142 -7.54 5.78 0.83
CA ARG A 142 -7.21 6.33 -0.50
C ARG A 142 -8.44 6.90 -1.19
N THR A 143 -9.58 6.22 -1.08
CA THR A 143 -10.82 6.69 -1.69
C THR A 143 -11.49 7.83 -0.93
N SER A 144 -11.42 7.84 0.41
CA SER A 144 -12.04 8.87 1.24
C SER A 144 -11.23 10.17 1.26
N LEU A 145 -9.91 10.07 1.09
CA LEU A 145 -8.98 11.20 1.09
C LEU A 145 -8.51 11.63 -0.31
N ALA A 146 -9.17 11.15 -1.37
CA ALA A 146 -8.85 11.53 -2.74
C ALA A 146 -9.19 13.02 -3.00
N LYS A 147 -8.31 13.74 -3.71
CA LYS A 147 -8.51 15.16 -4.08
C LYS A 147 -9.68 15.39 -5.04
N SER A 148 -10.08 14.37 -5.80
CA SER A 148 -11.12 14.49 -6.83
C SER A 148 -12.48 14.04 -6.30
N TRP A 149 -13.41 14.99 -6.16
CA TRP A 149 -14.83 14.73 -5.88
C TRP A 149 -15.60 14.20 -7.09
N THR A 150 -14.92 13.85 -8.19
CA THR A 150 -15.52 13.03 -9.25
C THR A 150 -15.51 11.57 -8.84
N ILE A 151 -16.31 11.25 -7.81
CA ILE A 151 -16.83 9.89 -7.70
C ILE A 151 -17.81 9.78 -8.87
N THR A 152 -17.31 9.37 -10.05
CA THR A 152 -18.17 8.63 -10.95
C THR A 152 -18.72 7.52 -10.07
N PRO A 153 -20.05 7.39 -9.87
CA PRO A 153 -20.58 6.23 -9.18
C PRO A 153 -19.97 5.06 -9.93
N ALA A 154 -19.06 4.34 -9.28
CA ALA A 154 -18.46 3.16 -9.89
C ALA A 154 -19.65 2.39 -10.39
N THR A 155 -19.73 2.19 -11.70
CA THR A 155 -20.72 1.32 -12.33
C THR A 155 -20.68 0.09 -11.46
N GLN A 156 -21.70 -0.06 -10.61
CA GLN A 156 -21.84 -1.26 -9.82
C GLN A 156 -22.03 -2.30 -10.90
N LEU A 157 -20.96 -3.03 -11.22
CA LEU A 157 -21.06 -4.35 -11.80
C LEU A 157 -22.22 -4.96 -11.04
N LYS A 158 -23.29 -5.31 -11.76
CA LYS A 158 -24.51 -5.89 -11.21
C LYS A 158 -24.16 -7.25 -10.61
N ALA A 159 -23.39 -7.25 -9.53
CA ALA A 159 -23.27 -8.40 -8.67
C ALA A 159 -24.70 -8.67 -8.16
N PRO A 160 -25.12 -9.93 -8.09
CA PRO A 160 -26.42 -10.29 -7.54
C PRO A 160 -26.51 -9.64 -6.15
N ARG A 161 -27.45 -8.71 -5.98
CA ARG A 161 -27.67 -8.03 -4.71
C ARG A 161 -28.04 -9.09 -3.68
N SER A 162 -27.19 -9.25 -2.66
CA SER A 162 -27.50 -10.08 -1.52
C SER A 162 -28.86 -9.69 -0.94
N LYS A 163 -29.69 -10.68 -0.59
CA LYS A 163 -30.94 -10.44 0.14
C LYS A 163 -30.69 -10.11 1.61
N LEU A 164 -29.44 -10.20 2.08
CA LEU A 164 -29.05 -9.88 3.44
C LEU A 164 -29.08 -8.36 3.64
N VAL A 165 -29.51 -7.94 4.83
CA VAL A 165 -29.55 -6.53 5.21
C VAL A 165 -28.15 -6.14 5.68
N HIS A 166 -27.47 -5.28 4.93
CA HIS A 166 -26.15 -4.80 5.31
C HIS A 166 -26.27 -3.76 6.43
N SER A 167 -25.28 -3.71 7.32
CA SER A 167 -25.24 -2.70 8.37
C SER A 167 -24.86 -1.34 7.75
N GLY A 168 -25.83 -0.43 7.65
CA GLY A 168 -25.63 0.99 7.39
C GLY A 168 -25.54 1.43 5.92
N VAL A 169 -25.83 2.71 5.71
CA VAL A 169 -25.58 3.47 4.47
C VAL A 169 -24.39 4.37 4.74
N TYR A 170 -23.37 4.33 3.89
CA TYR A 170 -22.12 5.08 4.08
C TYR A 170 -22.09 6.31 3.18
N ALA A 171 -21.93 7.48 3.79
CA ALA A 171 -21.71 8.71 3.04
C ALA A 171 -20.35 8.64 2.31
N PRO A 172 -20.26 9.02 1.03
CA PRO A 172 -19.02 8.90 0.27
C PRO A 172 -17.99 9.98 0.62
N GLY A 173 -16.73 9.75 0.20
CA GLY A 173 -15.66 10.75 0.34
C GLY A 173 -15.17 10.92 1.78
N PHE A 174 -14.95 12.18 2.19
CA PHE A 174 -14.35 12.50 3.49
C PHE A 174 -15.19 12.01 4.68
N ALA A 175 -16.51 11.91 4.55
CA ALA A 175 -17.39 11.42 5.60
C ALA A 175 -17.03 9.99 6.05
N VAL A 176 -16.60 9.11 5.12
CA VAL A 176 -16.11 7.77 5.48
C VAL A 176 -14.93 7.85 6.44
N PHE A 177 -14.00 8.79 6.20
CA PHE A 177 -12.86 8.99 7.08
C PHE A 177 -13.31 9.52 8.45
N ASP A 178 -14.14 10.55 8.44
CA ASP A 178 -14.56 11.27 9.64
C ASP A 178 -15.47 10.43 10.55
N GLU A 179 -16.39 9.65 10.01
CA GLU A 179 -17.40 8.92 10.79
C GLU A 179 -16.96 7.50 11.15
N HIS A 180 -15.99 6.93 10.43
CA HIS A 180 -15.62 5.52 10.60
C HIS A 180 -14.11 5.31 10.76
N LEU A 181 -13.30 5.69 9.75
CA LEU A 181 -11.90 5.25 9.71
C LEU A 181 -11.03 5.86 10.82
N LYS A 182 -11.28 7.12 11.20
CA LYS A 182 -10.44 7.82 12.20
C LYS A 182 -10.41 7.11 13.56
N PHE A 183 -11.47 6.38 13.91
CA PHE A 183 -11.57 5.69 15.20
C PHE A 183 -10.71 4.41 15.27
N HIS A 184 -10.24 3.89 14.13
CA HIS A 184 -9.49 2.64 14.06
C HIS A 184 -7.98 2.83 13.87
N LEU A 185 -7.50 4.07 13.73
CA LEU A 185 -6.09 4.39 13.48
C LEU A 185 -5.16 3.82 14.56
N LEU A 186 -5.54 3.98 15.83
CA LEU A 186 -4.77 3.46 16.96
C LEU A 186 -4.73 1.92 16.97
N ASN A 187 -5.85 1.27 16.62
CA ASN A 187 -5.89 -0.19 16.53
C ASN A 187 -4.99 -0.70 15.40
N VAL A 188 -5.01 -0.05 14.24
CA VAL A 188 -4.10 -0.37 13.13
C VAL A 188 -2.64 -0.26 13.60
N ALA A 189 -2.27 0.84 14.28
CA ALA A 189 -0.93 1.03 14.79
C ALA A 189 -0.51 -0.05 15.80
N ASN A 190 -1.37 -0.34 16.78
CA ASN A 190 -1.09 -1.33 17.82
C ASN A 190 -0.89 -2.75 17.24
N ASN A 191 -1.70 -3.12 16.25
CA ASN A 191 -1.60 -4.43 15.59
C ASN A 191 -0.36 -4.57 14.70
N VAL A 192 0.26 -3.47 14.25
CA VAL A 192 1.48 -3.52 13.44
C VAL A 192 2.73 -3.33 14.29
N ARG A 193 2.62 -2.63 15.43
CA ARG A 193 3.76 -2.25 16.29
C ARG A 193 4.68 -3.41 16.65
N TRP A 194 4.11 -4.55 17.02
CA TRP A 194 4.91 -5.72 17.39
C TRP A 194 5.71 -6.29 16.21
N VAL A 195 5.19 -6.13 14.98
CA VAL A 195 5.88 -6.53 13.74
C VAL A 195 7.06 -5.61 13.48
N LEU A 196 6.92 -4.31 13.76
CA LEU A 196 8.00 -3.33 13.62
C LEU A 196 9.17 -3.57 14.57
N HIS A 197 8.91 -4.21 15.72
CA HIS A 197 9.93 -4.59 16.70
C HIS A 197 10.45 -6.02 16.52
N ALA A 198 10.01 -6.74 15.47
CA ALA A 198 10.52 -8.08 15.21
C ALA A 198 11.96 -8.00 14.65
N PRO A 199 12.92 -8.79 15.17
CA PRO A 199 14.33 -8.66 14.82
C PRO A 199 14.65 -8.99 13.36
N GLN A 200 13.87 -9.89 12.74
CA GLN A 200 13.99 -10.25 11.33
C GLN A 200 12.60 -10.49 10.72
N LEU A 201 12.32 -9.82 9.61
CA LEU A 201 11.04 -9.93 8.90
C LEU A 201 11.23 -10.65 7.56
N PRO A 202 10.72 -11.88 7.37
CA PRO A 202 10.97 -12.62 6.13
C PRO A 202 10.41 -11.87 4.90
N ARG A 203 11.23 -11.77 3.85
CA ARG A 203 11.03 -10.88 2.67
C ARG A 203 9.81 -11.19 1.78
N HIS A 204 9.11 -12.29 1.99
CA HIS A 204 7.85 -12.60 1.30
C HIS A 204 6.74 -13.03 2.27
N SER A 205 6.88 -12.63 3.53
CA SER A 205 5.85 -12.92 4.53
C SER A 205 4.69 -11.94 4.43
N THR A 206 3.53 -12.41 4.85
CA THR A 206 2.34 -11.59 5.12
C THR A 206 2.66 -10.39 6.02
N LEU A 207 3.59 -10.56 6.96
CA LEU A 207 4.02 -9.51 7.87
C LEU A 207 4.80 -8.39 7.16
N TYR A 208 5.61 -8.70 6.15
CA TYR A 208 6.28 -7.70 5.33
C TYR A 208 5.28 -6.84 4.54
N ALA A 209 4.29 -7.49 3.94
CA ALA A 209 3.20 -6.78 3.26
C ALA A 209 2.43 -5.90 4.24
N LEU A 210 2.18 -6.38 5.46
CA LEU A 210 1.47 -5.62 6.51
C LEU A 210 2.20 -4.33 6.89
N VAL A 211 3.52 -4.40 7.14
CA VAL A 211 4.36 -3.23 7.44
C VAL A 211 4.36 -2.24 6.27
N THR A 212 4.47 -2.75 5.04
CA THR A 212 4.41 -1.92 3.83
C THR A 212 3.11 -1.14 3.75
N LYS A 213 1.97 -1.80 3.98
CA LYS A 213 0.63 -1.17 3.96
C LYS A 213 0.44 -0.16 5.07
N TYR A 214 1.00 -0.42 6.25
CA TYR A 214 0.98 0.52 7.37
C TYR A 214 1.68 1.85 7.04
N PHE A 215 2.89 1.81 6.47
CA PHE A 215 3.56 3.04 6.02
C PHE A 215 2.79 3.75 4.90
N GLU A 216 2.15 3.00 4.01
CA GLU A 216 1.26 3.58 2.99
C GLU A 216 0.05 4.33 3.63
N CYS A 217 -0.51 3.85 4.74
CA CYS A 217 -1.57 4.56 5.48
C CYS A 217 -1.10 5.94 5.98
N ILE A 218 0.11 6.00 6.56
CA ILE A 218 0.72 7.25 7.05
C ILE A 218 0.87 8.23 5.88
N VAL A 219 1.44 7.77 4.76
CA VAL A 219 1.65 8.60 3.57
C VAL A 219 0.34 9.16 3.02
N VAL A 220 -0.72 8.36 2.96
CA VAL A 220 -2.02 8.79 2.43
C VAL A 220 -2.61 9.92 3.27
N ILE A 221 -2.59 9.79 4.60
CA ILE A 221 -3.12 10.83 5.49
C ILE A 221 -2.25 12.09 5.44
N ALA A 222 -0.92 11.95 5.45
CA ALA A 222 0.00 13.09 5.36
C ALA A 222 -0.18 13.89 4.05
N LYS A 223 -0.30 13.20 2.91
CA LYS A 223 -0.47 13.84 1.59
C LYS A 223 -1.86 14.44 1.37
N ALA A 224 -2.85 14.15 2.22
CA ALA A 224 -4.21 14.66 2.12
C ALA A 224 -4.40 16.08 2.69
N GLN A 225 -3.31 16.82 2.96
CA GLN A 225 -3.32 18.16 3.57
C GLN A 225 -4.35 19.12 2.94
N SER A 226 -4.39 19.21 1.60
CA SER A 226 -5.32 20.11 0.91
C SER A 226 -6.79 19.81 1.18
N LEU A 227 -7.14 18.53 1.39
CA LEU A 227 -8.51 18.10 1.69
C LEU A 227 -8.88 18.48 3.13
N PHE A 228 -7.98 18.22 4.09
CA PHE A 228 -8.18 18.62 5.48
C PHE A 228 -8.26 20.14 5.65
N GLU A 229 -7.51 20.90 4.84
CA GLU A 229 -7.62 22.36 4.75
C GLU A 229 -8.99 22.80 4.24
N GLN A 230 -9.47 22.21 3.14
CA GLN A 230 -10.80 22.49 2.58
C GLN A 230 -11.93 22.21 3.58
N GLN A 231 -11.81 21.12 4.35
CA GLN A 231 -12.79 20.74 5.37
C GLN A 231 -12.62 21.50 6.70
N LYS A 232 -11.60 22.35 6.84
CA LYS A 232 -11.23 23.02 8.11
C LYS A 232 -10.94 22.03 9.25
N GLN A 233 -10.42 20.85 8.92
CA GLN A 233 -10.13 19.75 9.84
C GLN A 233 -8.61 19.46 9.97
N GLN A 234 -7.74 20.48 9.87
CA GLN A 234 -6.28 20.28 9.96
C GLN A 234 -5.84 19.65 11.30
N LEU A 235 -6.52 19.98 12.41
CA LEU A 235 -6.25 19.35 13.71
C LEU A 235 -6.56 17.83 13.68
N MET A 236 -7.61 17.43 12.98
CA MET A 236 -7.96 16.01 12.82
C MET A 236 -6.89 15.25 12.05
N GLN A 237 -6.30 15.86 11.01
CA GLN A 237 -5.16 15.27 10.29
C GLN A 237 -4.00 14.99 11.25
N LEU A 238 -3.71 15.95 12.14
CA LEU A 238 -2.64 15.80 13.12
C LEU A 238 -2.92 14.69 14.12
N VAL A 239 -4.11 14.67 14.71
CA VAL A 239 -4.55 13.64 15.65
C VAL A 239 -4.52 12.27 14.99
N ALA A 240 -4.93 12.16 13.74
CA ALA A 240 -4.91 10.92 12.98
C ALA A 240 -3.49 10.39 12.78
N LEU A 241 -2.54 11.26 12.41
CA LEU A 241 -1.12 10.90 12.29
C LEU A 241 -0.51 10.53 13.64
N GLN A 242 -0.86 11.25 14.71
CA GLN A 242 -0.45 10.91 16.07
C GLN A 242 -0.95 9.52 16.46
N GLN A 243 -2.23 9.19 16.23
CA GLN A 243 -2.77 7.87 16.55
C GLN A 243 -2.10 6.74 15.77
N LEU A 244 -1.67 6.99 14.53
CA LEU A 244 -0.94 5.99 13.75
C LEU A 244 0.50 5.80 14.22
N ILE A 245 1.19 6.88 14.61
CA ILE A 245 2.65 6.88 14.83
C ILE A 245 3.01 6.77 16.33
N LEU A 246 2.18 7.29 17.24
CA LEU A 246 2.50 7.54 18.65
C LEU A 246 1.40 7.13 19.63
N PRO A 247 1.78 6.59 20.79
CA PRO A 247 1.04 6.76 22.03
C PRO A 247 1.63 7.85 22.94
N ALA A 248 2.85 8.36 22.69
CA ALA A 248 3.57 9.20 23.67
C ALA A 248 4.38 10.37 23.05
N LEU A 249 3.97 11.60 23.38
CA LEU A 249 4.63 12.92 23.54
C LEU A 249 6.02 13.28 22.95
N THR A 250 6.66 12.44 22.13
CA THR A 250 7.88 12.76 21.37
C THR A 250 7.51 13.24 19.96
N ALA A 251 8.40 13.95 19.26
CA ALA A 251 8.13 14.36 17.88
C ALA A 251 7.90 13.11 17.01
N MET A 252 6.88 13.09 16.13
CA MET A 252 6.57 11.87 15.35
C MET A 252 7.73 11.46 14.42
N SER A 253 8.63 12.39 14.09
CA SER A 253 9.87 12.11 13.36
C SER A 253 10.81 11.22 14.17
N ASP A 254 11.08 11.56 15.43
CA ASP A 254 11.93 10.77 16.33
C ASP A 254 11.35 9.36 16.52
N ALA A 255 10.03 9.24 16.63
CA ALA A 255 9.36 7.95 16.72
C ALA A 255 9.52 7.11 15.44
N LEU A 256 9.45 7.73 14.26
CA LEU A 256 9.64 7.00 13.00
C LEU A 256 11.10 6.69 12.70
N VAL A 257 12.02 7.57 13.07
CA VAL A 257 13.47 7.32 13.01
C VAL A 257 13.83 6.18 13.97
N HIS A 258 13.25 6.16 15.18
CA HIS A 258 13.39 5.03 16.09
C HIS A 258 12.74 3.76 15.50
N MET A 259 11.57 3.85 14.86
CA MET A 259 10.99 2.68 14.19
C MET A 259 11.91 2.16 13.08
N GLN A 260 12.54 3.07 12.31
CA GLN A 260 13.49 2.73 11.26
C GLN A 260 14.77 2.10 11.80
N SER A 261 15.31 2.57 12.94
CA SER A 261 16.49 1.94 13.55
C SER A 261 16.21 0.54 14.09
N THR A 262 14.96 0.25 14.48
CA THR A 262 14.53 -1.09 14.90
C THR A 262 14.13 -1.99 13.73
N LEU A 263 13.68 -1.43 12.61
CA LEU A 263 13.35 -2.16 11.41
C LEU A 263 14.64 -2.45 10.63
N THR A 264 15.06 -3.72 10.62
CA THR A 264 16.03 -4.18 9.62
C THR A 264 15.37 -4.05 8.24
N CYS A 265 15.54 -2.89 7.58
CA CYS A 265 15.00 -2.64 6.25
C CYS A 265 15.72 -3.57 5.29
N LEU A 266 15.07 -4.69 5.00
CA LEU A 266 15.67 -5.81 4.28
C LEU A 266 15.66 -5.59 2.76
N ASP A 267 14.83 -4.70 2.22
CA ASP A 267 14.69 -4.48 0.77
C ASP A 267 14.55 -2.96 0.50
N ILE A 268 15.05 -2.54 -0.66
CA ILE A 268 14.98 -1.19 -1.20
C ILE A 268 13.53 -0.69 -1.29
N THR A 269 12.57 -1.57 -1.57
CA THR A 269 11.15 -1.16 -1.69
C THR A 269 10.57 -0.71 -0.36
N LEU A 270 10.79 -1.44 0.73
CA LEU A 270 10.36 -1.05 2.07
C LEU A 270 11.10 0.21 2.54
N ALA A 271 12.41 0.30 2.27
CA ALA A 271 13.20 1.49 2.56
C ALA A 271 12.63 2.75 1.87
N GLY A 272 12.24 2.62 0.60
CA GLY A 272 11.52 3.65 -0.16
C GLY A 272 10.21 4.07 0.48
N ARG A 273 9.41 3.11 0.98
CA ARG A 273 8.14 3.40 1.66
C ARG A 273 8.32 4.13 2.99
N VAL A 274 9.30 3.70 3.81
CA VAL A 274 9.64 4.36 5.07
C VAL A 274 10.10 5.79 4.82
N LEU A 275 11.01 6.00 3.87
CA LEU A 275 11.49 7.33 3.53
C LEU A 275 10.37 8.22 2.99
N THR A 276 9.50 7.68 2.13
CA THR A 276 8.33 8.42 1.62
C THR A 276 7.41 8.87 2.74
N ALA A 277 7.22 8.06 3.79
CA ALA A 277 6.43 8.43 4.96
C ALA A 277 7.09 9.57 5.74
N LEU A 278 8.40 9.50 5.99
CA LEU A 278 9.17 10.55 6.65
C LEU A 278 9.13 11.88 5.87
N VAL A 279 9.38 11.84 4.56
CA VAL A 279 9.31 13.03 3.69
C VAL A 279 7.90 13.64 3.67
N ALA A 280 6.85 12.80 3.60
CA ALA A 280 5.48 13.30 3.61
C ALA A 280 5.12 14.02 4.92
N LEU A 281 5.69 13.56 6.03
CA LEU A 281 5.53 14.17 7.34
C LEU A 281 6.37 15.44 7.51
N GLU A 282 7.58 15.48 6.95
CA GLU A 282 8.43 16.68 6.97
C GLU A 282 7.80 17.82 6.17
N ARG A 283 7.23 17.51 5.01
CA ARG A 283 6.54 18.48 4.15
C ARG A 283 5.21 18.96 4.73
N LEU A 284 4.69 18.30 5.78
CA LEU A 284 3.40 18.62 6.37
C LEU A 284 3.49 19.92 7.17
N LYS A 285 2.92 20.98 6.61
CA LYS A 285 2.85 22.31 7.23
C LYS A 285 1.46 22.53 7.78
N ILE A 286 1.29 22.58 9.11
CA ILE A 286 -0.01 22.91 9.71
C ILE A 286 0.01 24.33 10.23
N ARG A 287 -1.09 25.05 9.96
CA ARG A 287 -1.39 26.33 10.59
C ARG A 287 -1.94 26.05 11.97
N TRP A 288 -1.22 26.47 13.00
CA TRP A 288 -1.72 26.50 14.37
C TRP A 288 -2.05 27.96 14.69
N ASN A 289 -3.34 28.25 14.91
CA ASN A 289 -3.89 29.57 15.27
C ASN A 289 -3.47 30.70 14.32
N ASP A 290 -4.01 30.79 13.09
CA ASP A 290 -4.00 31.92 12.11
C ASP A 290 -2.72 32.77 11.90
N LEU A 291 -1.63 32.49 12.59
CA LEU A 291 -0.45 33.33 12.80
C LEU A 291 0.83 32.49 12.76
N HIS A 292 0.78 31.19 13.06
CA HIS A 292 1.97 30.33 13.13
C HIS A 292 1.81 29.09 12.26
N VAL A 293 2.61 29.01 11.17
CA VAL A 293 2.86 27.75 10.46
C VAL A 293 4.05 27.09 11.15
N LYS A 294 3.81 25.99 11.86
CA LYS A 294 4.91 25.20 12.45
C LYS A 294 4.99 23.88 11.69
N ALA A 295 6.17 23.55 11.18
CA ALA A 295 6.48 22.17 10.82
C ALA A 295 6.35 21.37 12.11
N LEU A 296 5.33 20.53 12.22
CA LEU A 296 4.97 19.90 13.49
C LEU A 296 5.94 18.79 13.90
N LEU A 297 6.86 18.42 13.02
CA LEU A 297 7.56 17.15 13.10
C LEU A 297 9.07 17.25 13.12
N PHE A 298 9.66 18.32 12.60
CA PHE A 298 11.09 18.53 12.77
C PHE A 298 11.29 19.77 13.61
N SER A 299 12.04 19.60 14.70
CA SER A 299 12.62 20.71 15.43
C SER A 299 13.33 21.65 14.46
N ALA A 300 13.55 22.90 14.89
CA ALA A 300 14.46 23.84 14.22
C ALA A 300 15.70 23.12 13.66
N PRO A 301 16.27 23.58 12.52
CA PRO A 301 17.45 22.97 11.91
C PRO A 301 18.49 22.70 13.01
N ARG A 302 18.69 21.42 13.32
CA ARG A 302 19.73 20.99 14.25
C ARG A 302 20.89 20.54 13.39
N ASP A 303 22.08 21.04 13.71
CA ASP A 303 23.29 20.28 13.44
C ASP A 303 23.31 19.08 14.39
N PRO A 304 23.60 17.85 13.91
CA PRO A 304 23.94 17.46 12.54
C PRO A 304 22.72 17.24 11.63
N ALA A 305 22.97 17.17 10.31
CA ALA A 305 22.01 17.09 9.20
C ALA A 305 20.64 16.43 9.51
N PRO A 306 19.52 16.92 8.91
CA PRO A 306 18.19 16.40 9.18
C PRO A 306 18.13 14.87 9.08
N PRO A 307 17.42 14.17 9.99
CA PRO A 307 17.37 12.71 10.02
C PRO A 307 16.98 12.08 8.68
N VAL A 308 16.14 12.78 7.90
CA VAL A 308 15.67 12.32 6.58
C VAL A 308 16.79 12.34 5.54
N ALA A 309 17.61 13.38 5.50
CA ALA A 309 18.74 13.47 4.57
C ALA A 309 19.84 12.44 4.89
N ALA A 310 20.17 12.28 6.19
CA ALA A 310 21.13 11.28 6.64
C ALA A 310 20.65 9.85 6.30
N LEU A 311 19.34 9.58 6.49
CA LEU A 311 18.75 8.30 6.14
C LEU A 311 18.76 8.04 4.63
N ALA A 312 18.36 9.02 3.82
CA ALA A 312 18.40 8.92 2.36
C ALA A 312 19.81 8.62 1.85
N LEU A 313 20.82 9.31 2.40
CA LEU A 313 22.23 9.06 2.09
C LEU A 313 22.66 7.64 2.48
N SER A 314 22.25 7.14 3.66
CA SER A 314 22.56 5.78 4.09
C SER A 314 21.98 4.71 3.13
N TYR A 315 20.80 4.96 2.55
CA TYR A 315 20.19 4.08 1.55
C TYR A 315 20.86 4.17 0.18
N LEU A 316 21.36 5.35 -0.21
CA LEU A 316 22.15 5.52 -1.44
C LEU A 316 23.53 4.84 -1.35
N ARG A 317 24.13 4.79 -0.15
CA ARG A 317 25.43 4.15 0.10
C ARG A 317 25.35 2.66 0.41
N ARG A 318 24.15 2.09 0.50
CA ARG A 318 23.96 0.68 0.83
C ARG A 318 24.06 -0.20 -0.40
N ASP A 319 24.77 -1.31 -0.29
CA ASP A 319 24.81 -2.34 -1.33
C ASP A 319 23.60 -3.28 -1.22
N TRP A 320 22.54 -2.93 -1.96
CA TRP A 320 21.33 -3.74 -2.03
C TRP A 320 21.53 -5.06 -2.78
N ALA A 321 22.49 -5.14 -3.70
CA ALA A 321 22.75 -6.34 -4.49
C ALA A 321 23.45 -7.42 -3.65
N HIS A 322 24.34 -7.02 -2.74
CA HIS A 322 24.96 -7.93 -1.79
C HIS A 322 23.97 -8.41 -0.71
N ASP A 323 23.06 -7.53 -0.27
CA ASP A 323 22.02 -7.89 0.70
C ASP A 323 20.90 -8.76 0.10
N GLU A 324 20.75 -8.79 -1.23
CA GLU A 324 19.73 -9.55 -1.95
C GLU A 324 20.26 -10.09 -3.30
N PRO A 325 20.89 -11.28 -3.32
CA PRO A 325 21.51 -11.86 -4.52
C PRO A 325 20.50 -12.25 -5.63
N SER A 326 19.20 -12.14 -5.39
CA SER A 326 18.12 -12.37 -6.37
C SER A 326 17.59 -11.09 -7.03
N THR A 327 17.91 -9.91 -6.50
CA THR A 327 17.63 -8.64 -7.18
C THR A 327 18.70 -8.45 -8.23
N ASP A 328 18.35 -8.65 -9.49
CA ASP A 328 19.15 -8.08 -10.56
C ASP A 328 19.31 -6.57 -10.25
N PRO A 329 20.53 -6.00 -10.25
CA PRO A 329 20.73 -4.57 -10.06
C PRO A 329 19.92 -3.72 -11.07
N SER A 330 19.61 -4.30 -12.24
CA SER A 330 18.70 -3.74 -13.24
C SER A 330 17.21 -3.65 -12.83
N LYS A 331 16.80 -4.26 -11.71
CA LYS A 331 15.43 -4.24 -11.17
C LYS A 331 15.21 -3.20 -10.08
N VAL A 332 16.25 -2.46 -9.66
CA VAL A 332 16.04 -1.25 -8.83
C VAL A 332 15.12 -0.33 -9.63
N LYS A 333 13.91 -0.11 -9.12
CA LYS A 333 12.95 0.76 -9.81
C LYS A 333 13.52 2.17 -9.78
N SER A 334 13.64 2.78 -10.96
CA SER A 334 14.05 4.19 -11.10
C SER A 334 13.27 5.14 -10.17
N ALA A 335 12.01 4.81 -9.86
CA ALA A 335 11.18 5.55 -8.93
C ALA A 335 11.67 5.52 -7.46
N ASP A 336 12.20 4.39 -6.99
CA ASP A 336 12.70 4.26 -5.62
C ASP A 336 14.03 5.03 -5.47
N LEU A 337 14.90 4.94 -6.48
CA LEU A 337 16.13 5.73 -6.55
C LEU A 337 15.86 7.23 -6.62
N ALA A 338 14.92 7.66 -7.47
CA ALA A 338 14.52 9.07 -7.56
C ALA A 338 14.01 9.59 -6.20
N THR A 339 13.27 8.78 -5.46
CA THR A 339 12.78 9.14 -4.12
C THR A 339 13.94 9.37 -3.14
N PHE A 340 14.99 8.55 -3.21
CA PHE A 340 16.18 8.71 -2.34
C PHE A 340 16.98 9.96 -2.69
N LEU A 341 17.22 10.21 -3.97
CA LEU A 341 17.95 11.39 -4.45
C LEU A 341 17.17 12.67 -4.15
N ASP A 342 15.87 12.72 -4.45
CA ASP A 342 15.01 13.87 -4.17
C ASP A 342 15.03 14.22 -2.68
N ALA A 343 14.87 13.21 -1.80
CA ALA A 343 14.92 13.42 -0.36
C ALA A 343 16.30 13.87 0.13
N TYR A 344 17.38 13.29 -0.40
CA TYR A 344 18.74 13.68 0.00
C TYR A 344 19.03 15.13 -0.41
N PHE A 345 18.69 15.53 -1.63
CA PHE A 345 18.94 16.89 -2.12
C PHE A 345 18.04 17.93 -1.46
N GLU A 346 16.76 17.63 -1.21
CA GLU A 346 15.82 18.58 -0.62
C GLU A 346 16.11 18.87 0.86
N PHE A 347 16.47 17.84 1.63
CA PHE A 347 16.61 17.94 3.09
C PHE A 347 18.08 18.06 3.53
N SER A 348 19.05 18.06 2.62
CA SER A 348 20.45 18.30 2.97
C SER A 348 20.66 19.77 3.40
N PRO A 349 21.51 20.04 4.42
CA PRO A 349 21.87 21.41 4.80
C PRO A 349 22.55 22.17 3.66
N HIS A 350 23.26 21.46 2.77
CA HIS A 350 23.95 22.03 1.60
C HIS A 350 23.57 21.25 0.34
N PRO A 351 22.41 21.57 -0.29
CA PRO A 351 21.92 20.85 -1.46
C PRO A 351 22.88 20.85 -2.65
N LEU A 352 23.54 21.99 -2.92
CA LEU A 352 24.48 22.11 -4.04
C LEU A 352 25.72 21.22 -3.85
N ASP A 353 26.29 21.22 -2.65
CA ASP A 353 27.43 20.36 -2.31
C ASP A 353 27.03 18.89 -2.40
N SER A 354 25.80 18.56 -1.99
CA SER A 354 25.27 17.18 -2.07
C SER A 354 25.08 16.72 -3.52
N VAL A 355 24.61 17.60 -4.40
CA VAL A 355 24.52 17.33 -5.85
C VAL A 355 25.91 17.18 -6.44
N GLN A 356 26.85 18.04 -6.06
CA GLN A 356 28.24 17.96 -6.50
C GLN A 356 28.90 16.65 -6.06
N ASP A 357 28.71 16.22 -4.81
CA ASP A 357 29.23 14.96 -4.29
C ASP A 357 28.69 13.75 -5.05
N VAL A 358 27.38 13.71 -5.30
CA VAL A 358 26.76 12.62 -6.08
C VAL A 358 27.23 12.66 -7.54
N ALA A 359 27.41 13.84 -8.14
CA ALA A 359 27.94 13.97 -9.49
C ALA A 359 29.41 13.51 -9.58
N CYS A 360 30.27 13.99 -8.70
CA CYS A 360 31.71 13.73 -8.69
C CYS A 360 32.06 12.31 -8.27
N CYS A 361 31.36 11.74 -7.28
CA CYS A 361 31.69 10.42 -6.73
C CYS A 361 30.76 9.32 -7.27
N GLY A 362 29.50 9.66 -7.55
CA GLY A 362 28.52 8.71 -8.09
C GLY A 362 28.61 8.58 -9.61
N VAL A 363 28.35 9.67 -10.33
CA VAL A 363 28.23 9.62 -11.80
C VAL A 363 29.58 9.35 -12.49
N VAL A 364 30.68 9.93 -11.99
CA VAL A 364 32.01 9.67 -12.54
C VAL A 364 32.40 8.21 -12.35
N ASN A 365 32.20 7.65 -11.15
CA ASN A 365 32.49 6.24 -10.87
C ASN A 365 31.64 5.31 -11.75
N LEU A 366 30.35 5.64 -11.97
CA LEU A 366 29.50 4.92 -12.93
C LEU A 366 30.06 4.92 -14.36
N LEU A 367 30.58 6.05 -14.83
CA LEU A 367 31.18 6.16 -16.17
C LEU A 367 32.46 5.35 -16.28
N GLU A 368 33.28 5.31 -15.22
CA GLU A 368 34.53 4.55 -15.17
C GLU A 368 34.28 3.03 -15.08
N THR A 369 33.24 2.61 -14.35
CA THR A 369 32.90 1.20 -14.12
C THR A 369 31.89 0.62 -15.13
N PHE A 370 31.39 1.44 -16.07
CA PHE A 370 30.41 1.03 -17.09
C PHE A 370 30.87 -0.20 -17.92
N SER A 371 32.18 -0.39 -18.07
CA SER A 371 32.76 -1.49 -18.84
C SER A 371 32.97 -2.79 -18.05
N SER A 372 32.97 -2.75 -16.71
CA SER A 372 33.41 -3.85 -15.84
C SER A 372 32.29 -4.58 -15.08
N SER A 373 31.01 -4.21 -15.27
CA SER A 373 29.85 -4.73 -14.52
C SER A 373 29.99 -4.65 -12.99
N THR A 374 30.90 -3.82 -12.49
CA THR A 374 31.17 -3.63 -11.07
C THR A 374 30.26 -2.52 -10.54
N ALA A 375 29.62 -2.75 -9.40
CA ALA A 375 28.80 -1.75 -8.74
C ALA A 375 29.65 -0.54 -8.29
N ASN A 376 29.02 0.63 -8.23
CA ASN A 376 29.66 1.86 -7.79
C ASN A 376 30.16 1.76 -6.34
N GLU A 377 31.41 2.09 -6.08
CA GLU A 377 32.03 1.94 -4.75
C GLU A 377 31.48 2.91 -3.69
N PHE A 378 31.07 4.11 -4.11
CA PHE A 378 30.60 5.15 -3.19
C PHE A 378 29.08 5.18 -3.05
N TYR A 379 28.38 4.80 -4.12
CA TYR A 379 26.92 4.78 -4.17
C TYR A 379 26.44 3.51 -4.88
N PRO A 380 26.52 2.33 -4.25
CA PRO A 380 26.19 1.05 -4.88
C PRO A 380 24.77 0.98 -5.47
N THR A 381 23.84 1.78 -4.94
CA THR A 381 22.46 1.92 -5.43
C THR A 381 22.36 2.61 -6.80
N LEU A 382 23.42 3.31 -7.23
CA LEU A 382 23.57 3.89 -8.55
C LEU A 382 24.27 2.85 -9.45
N SER A 383 23.49 2.11 -10.24
CA SER A 383 23.96 1.03 -11.13
C SER A 383 23.38 1.15 -12.54
#